data_AF-A0A8X7S5T2-F1
#
_entry.id   AF-A0A8X7S5T2-F1
#
_cell.length_a   1.000
_cell.length_b   1.000
_cell.length_c   1.000
_cell.angle_alpha   90.00
_cell.angle_beta   90.00
_cell.angle_gamma   90.00
#
_symmetry.space_group_name_H-M   'P 1'
#
loop_
_entity.id
_entity.type
_entity.pdbx_description
1 polymer ?
#
loop_
_entity_poly.entity_id
_entity_poly.type
_entity_poly.pdbx_seq_one_letter_code
_entity_poly.pdbx_strand_id
1 'polypeptide(L)'
;MASPSHTPPDHGGDSVETRSPELRKDPATNRWVIFSPARAKRPTDFKSKSPENPNPKPSSCPFCIGREHECAPEIFRVPPDDDDPNWRIRVIENLYPALSRNLETQSNQPETGTSRSIVGFGFHDVVIEAPLHSIQLSDIDSVGIGDVLIAYRKRIEQIAKHDSINYIQVFKNHGASAGASMSHSHSQIMALPVVPPTVSSRLDGTKDYFEETGKCCLCEAKAKHFVIDESSHFVSVAPYAATYPFEVWIVPKDHSSHFHHLDDVKAVDLGGLLKLMLRKVAKQLNDPPYNYMIHTSPLKVAESQLPYTHWFLQIVPQLSGVGGFEMGSGCYINPVFPEDVAKVLREFGPLFDAAEKAFNSPVHILVNSAGIVDSNYPTIANTPIDDFDRIFRVNTRGSFFCCKEAANRLKGGGGGRIILLTSSLTEALNPGQGTYTASKAAVEAMVKILAKELKGSGITANCVSPGPVATEMFFSGKSEETVRSIIERSPFGRLGETRDIAPVVGFLASDGGEWINGQVIVANGAFLK
;
A
#
# COMPACT_ATOMS: atom_id res chain seq x y z
N MET A 1 20.52 33.20 -54.60
CA MET A 1 20.44 33.19 -53.13
C MET A 1 19.01 32.88 -52.74
N ALA A 2 18.74 31.64 -52.35
CA ALA A 2 17.48 31.22 -51.77
C ALA A 2 17.81 30.13 -50.75
N SER A 3 17.53 30.42 -49.48
CA SER A 3 17.82 29.56 -48.32
C SER A 3 16.84 28.39 -48.25
N PRO A 4 17.27 27.17 -47.91
CA PRO A 4 16.37 26.04 -47.74
C PRO A 4 15.72 26.06 -46.35
N SER A 5 14.42 25.76 -46.33
CA SER A 5 13.59 25.54 -45.16
C SER A 5 14.02 24.27 -44.41
N HIS A 6 14.35 24.40 -43.13
CA HIS A 6 14.49 23.28 -42.20
C HIS A 6 13.16 23.02 -41.49
N THR A 7 12.48 21.95 -41.89
CA THR A 7 11.57 21.21 -40.99
C THR A 7 12.39 20.18 -40.21
N PRO A 8 12.23 20.08 -38.88
CA PRO A 8 12.84 19.00 -38.11
C PRO A 8 12.06 17.69 -38.31
N PRO A 9 12.73 16.52 -38.25
CA PRO A 9 12.10 15.22 -38.40
C PRO A 9 11.24 14.88 -37.20
N ASP A 10 10.05 14.35 -37.49
CA ASP A 10 9.09 13.80 -36.56
C ASP A 10 9.65 12.52 -35.94
N HIS A 11 10.09 12.61 -34.68
CA HIS A 11 10.45 11.45 -33.87
C HIS A 11 9.19 10.86 -33.25
N GLY A 12 8.54 9.98 -34.00
CA GLY A 12 7.55 9.04 -33.49
C GLY A 12 8.21 8.06 -32.51
N GLY A 13 8.31 8.48 -31.25
CA GLY A 13 8.55 7.59 -30.12
C GLY A 13 7.22 7.17 -29.54
N ASP A 14 7.06 5.88 -29.26
CA ASP A 14 5.92 5.32 -28.54
C ASP A 14 5.61 6.15 -27.30
N SER A 15 4.51 6.92 -27.36
CA SER A 15 4.00 7.66 -26.24
C SER A 15 3.41 6.66 -25.26
N VAL A 16 4.14 6.38 -24.18
CA VAL A 16 3.47 6.16 -22.89
C VAL A 16 2.50 7.33 -22.77
N GLU A 17 1.18 7.11 -22.82
CA GLU A 17 0.17 8.17 -22.71
C GLU A 17 0.50 9.01 -21.47
N THR A 18 1.21 10.12 -21.66
CA THR A 18 1.55 11.03 -20.58
C THR A 18 0.28 11.78 -20.28
N ARG A 19 -0.48 11.30 -19.28
CA ARG A 19 -1.66 12.03 -18.78
C ARG A 19 -1.28 13.49 -18.56
N SER A 20 -2.04 14.39 -19.16
CA SER A 20 -1.86 15.84 -19.00
C SER A 20 -2.14 16.25 -17.55
N PRO A 21 -1.53 17.35 -17.06
CA PRO A 21 -1.87 17.88 -15.75
C PRO A 21 -3.36 18.23 -15.64
N GLU A 22 -3.94 18.02 -14.46
CA GLU A 22 -5.36 18.26 -14.17
C GLU A 22 -5.51 18.90 -12.79
N LEU A 23 -6.53 19.74 -12.59
CA LEU A 23 -6.95 20.17 -11.25
C LEU A 23 -8.22 19.41 -10.87
N ARG A 24 -8.22 18.77 -9.69
CA ARG A 24 -9.41 18.09 -9.15
C ARG A 24 -9.81 18.70 -7.82
N LYS A 25 -11.10 18.62 -7.50
CA LYS A 25 -11.68 19.05 -6.23
C LYS A 25 -12.56 17.93 -5.69
N ASP A 26 -12.57 17.76 -4.38
CA ASP A 26 -13.42 16.81 -3.68
C ASP A 26 -14.23 17.52 -2.58
N PRO A 27 -15.55 17.26 -2.44
CA PRO A 27 -16.37 17.87 -1.39
C PRO A 27 -15.84 17.67 0.04
N ALA A 28 -15.21 16.53 0.33
CA ALA A 28 -14.72 16.23 1.67
C ALA A 28 -13.42 16.99 2.03
N THR A 29 -12.70 17.51 1.04
CA THR A 29 -11.53 18.39 1.27
C THR A 29 -11.83 19.86 0.98
N ASN A 30 -12.83 20.11 0.13
CA ASN A 30 -13.28 21.42 -0.36
C ASN A 30 -12.14 22.33 -0.89
N ARG A 31 -11.14 21.73 -1.53
CA ARG A 31 -10.00 22.44 -2.14
C ARG A 31 -9.56 21.81 -3.45
N TRP A 32 -8.90 22.61 -4.29
CA TRP A 32 -8.28 22.12 -5.52
C TRP A 32 -6.92 21.47 -5.23
N VAL A 33 -6.60 20.43 -5.99
CA VAL A 33 -5.29 19.76 -6.02
C VAL A 33 -4.85 19.62 -7.46
N ILE A 34 -3.59 19.92 -7.74
CA ILE A 34 -2.97 19.77 -9.06
C ILE A 34 -2.39 18.36 -9.19
N PHE A 35 -2.82 17.59 -10.18
CA PHE A 35 -2.16 16.36 -10.60
C PHE A 35 -1.15 16.64 -11.71
N SER A 36 0.10 16.24 -11.54
CA SER A 36 1.17 16.52 -12.53
C SER A 36 2.22 15.40 -12.61
N PRO A 37 1.96 14.33 -13.39
CA PRO A 37 2.86 13.18 -13.50
C PRO A 37 4.20 13.50 -14.13
N ALA A 38 4.35 14.58 -14.89
CA ALA A 38 5.66 14.96 -15.42
C ALA A 38 6.70 15.23 -14.31
N ARG A 39 6.25 15.60 -13.09
CA ARG A 39 7.15 15.73 -11.93
C ARG A 39 7.71 14.40 -11.44
N ALA A 40 7.02 13.29 -11.69
CA ALA A 40 7.44 11.91 -11.40
C ALA A 40 8.77 11.51 -12.07
N LYS A 41 9.09 12.13 -13.22
CA LYS A 41 10.29 11.83 -14.02
C LYS A 41 11.57 12.42 -13.43
N ARG A 42 11.48 13.15 -12.31
CA ARG A 42 12.67 13.54 -11.56
C ARG A 42 13.22 12.28 -10.86
N PRO A 43 14.53 11.97 -10.95
CA PRO A 43 15.12 10.66 -10.59
C PRO A 43 14.87 10.13 -9.17
N THR A 44 14.07 10.79 -8.32
CA THR A 44 14.03 10.55 -6.88
C THR A 44 12.65 10.12 -6.33
N ASP A 45 11.53 10.14 -7.06
CA ASP A 45 10.26 10.54 -6.43
C ASP A 45 9.24 9.47 -5.93
N PHE A 46 9.55 8.17 -5.91
CA PHE A 46 8.54 7.14 -5.51
C PHE A 46 8.90 6.19 -4.38
N LYS A 47 10.10 6.26 -3.85
CA LYS A 47 10.54 5.36 -2.77
C LYS A 47 10.91 6.19 -1.55
N SER A 48 10.69 5.63 -0.37
CA SER A 48 11.07 6.25 0.90
C SER A 48 12.51 6.80 0.80
N LYS A 49 12.66 8.12 0.98
CA LYS A 49 13.95 8.83 1.01
C LYS A 49 14.46 9.05 2.42
N SER A 50 13.72 8.61 3.42
CA SER A 50 14.07 8.89 4.81
C SER A 50 15.31 8.08 5.15
N PRO A 51 16.45 8.70 5.50
CA PRO A 51 17.63 7.96 5.91
C PRO A 51 17.24 7.07 7.10
N GLU A 52 17.68 5.81 7.08
CA GLU A 52 17.66 4.99 8.29
C GLU A 52 18.36 5.79 9.39
N ASN A 53 17.69 5.94 10.54
CA ASN A 53 18.22 6.70 11.65
C ASN A 53 19.58 6.10 12.04
N PRO A 54 20.71 6.85 11.97
CA PRO A 54 22.05 6.30 12.17
C PRO A 54 22.33 5.86 13.63
N ASN A 55 21.41 6.14 14.56
CA ASN A 55 21.48 5.64 15.92
C ASN A 55 20.74 4.31 16.06
N PRO A 56 21.32 3.32 16.79
CA PRO A 56 20.62 2.07 17.08
C PRO A 56 19.30 2.41 17.77
N LYS A 57 18.18 1.92 17.20
CA LYS A 57 16.86 2.02 17.85
C LYS A 57 17.03 1.45 19.27
N PRO A 58 16.76 2.24 20.33
CA PRO A 58 16.91 1.74 21.68
C PRO A 58 16.03 0.50 21.84
N SER A 59 16.55 -0.56 22.47
CA SER A 59 15.80 -1.81 22.66
C SER A 59 14.67 -1.68 23.70
N SER A 60 14.63 -0.57 24.43
CA SER A 60 13.64 -0.26 25.46
C SER A 60 13.40 1.24 25.55
N CYS A 61 12.20 1.64 25.97
CA CYS A 61 11.81 3.03 26.23
C CYS A 61 10.74 3.09 27.34
N PRO A 62 10.36 4.28 27.83
CA PRO A 62 9.31 4.43 28.86
C PRO A 62 7.97 3.76 28.54
N PHE A 63 7.62 3.58 27.26
CA PHE A 63 6.37 2.93 26.86
C PHE A 63 6.40 1.40 26.94
N CYS A 64 7.58 0.79 27.12
CA CYS A 64 7.69 -0.65 27.32
C CYS A 64 7.00 -1.09 28.62
N ILE A 65 6.42 -2.29 28.58
CA ILE A 65 5.91 -2.98 29.77
C ILE A 65 6.96 -3.06 30.88
N GLY A 66 6.55 -2.82 32.13
CA GLY A 66 7.41 -2.76 33.32
C GLY A 66 8.07 -1.40 33.58
N ARG A 67 7.83 -0.40 32.73
CA ARG A 67 8.37 0.97 32.84
C ARG A 67 7.29 2.05 32.97
N GLU A 68 6.11 1.65 33.44
CA GLU A 68 4.93 2.49 33.56
C GLU A 68 5.16 3.73 34.42
N HIS A 69 6.00 3.62 35.45
CA HIS A 69 6.39 4.70 36.36
C HIS A 69 7.21 5.83 35.70
N GLU A 70 7.71 5.61 34.48
CA GLU A 70 8.40 6.62 33.68
C GLU A 70 7.44 7.38 32.74
N CYS A 71 6.17 6.97 32.68
CA CYS A 71 5.15 7.63 31.88
C CYS A 71 4.43 8.74 32.67
N ALA A 72 3.77 9.64 31.94
CA ALA A 72 2.77 10.52 32.51
C ALA A 72 1.55 9.70 33.02
N PRO A 73 0.64 10.31 33.82
CA PRO A 73 -0.49 9.61 34.41
C PRO A 73 -1.30 8.78 33.42
N GLU A 74 -1.65 7.56 33.83
CA GLU A 74 -2.49 6.67 33.05
C GLU A 74 -3.97 7.06 33.19
N ILE A 75 -4.70 6.98 32.08
CA ILE A 75 -6.15 7.21 32.02
C ILE A 75 -6.88 5.88 32.10
N PHE A 76 -6.45 4.88 31.31
CA PHE A 76 -6.88 3.48 31.43
C PHE A 76 -5.96 2.55 30.64
N ARG A 77 -6.10 1.23 30.87
CA ARG A 77 -5.46 0.16 30.12
C ARG A 77 -6.44 -0.90 29.62
N VAL A 78 -5.97 -1.77 28.73
CA VAL A 78 -6.71 -2.93 28.21
C VAL A 78 -5.83 -4.18 28.32
N PRO A 79 -6.25 -5.26 29.01
CA PRO A 79 -7.47 -5.35 29.84
C PRO A 79 -7.47 -4.36 31.03
N PRO A 80 -8.63 -4.05 31.64
CA PRO A 80 -8.78 -2.99 32.66
C PRO A 80 -8.30 -3.39 34.07
N ASP A 81 -7.35 -4.31 34.18
CA ASP A 81 -6.86 -4.82 35.46
C ASP A 81 -5.56 -4.09 35.83
N ASP A 82 -5.60 -3.32 36.91
CA ASP A 82 -4.44 -2.56 37.40
C ASP A 82 -3.36 -3.48 38.00
N ASP A 83 -3.76 -4.67 38.47
CA ASP A 83 -2.88 -5.69 39.06
C ASP A 83 -2.32 -6.67 38.00
N ASP A 84 -2.90 -6.73 36.80
CA ASP A 84 -2.34 -7.52 35.70
C ASP A 84 -1.20 -6.74 35.01
N PRO A 85 0.06 -7.19 35.13
CA PRO A 85 1.17 -6.54 34.44
C PRO A 85 1.05 -6.67 32.92
N ASN A 86 0.26 -7.62 32.39
CA ASN A 86 0.19 -7.95 30.96
C ASN A 86 -0.83 -7.12 30.18
N TRP A 87 -0.77 -5.79 30.31
CA TRP A 87 -1.55 -4.91 29.46
C TRP A 87 -1.17 -5.06 27.97
N ARG A 88 -2.15 -4.90 27.10
CA ARG A 88 -1.99 -4.88 25.64
C ARG A 88 -1.93 -3.46 25.10
N ILE A 89 -2.79 -2.59 25.64
CA ILE A 89 -2.89 -1.17 25.28
C ILE A 89 -2.94 -0.34 26.55
N ARG A 90 -2.31 0.85 26.53
CA ARG A 90 -2.50 1.88 27.56
C ARG A 90 -2.86 3.20 26.92
N VAL A 91 -3.77 3.93 27.54
CA VAL A 91 -4.07 5.32 27.23
C VAL A 91 -3.57 6.16 28.39
N ILE A 92 -2.58 7.00 28.10
CA ILE A 92 -1.91 7.85 29.09
C ILE A 92 -2.03 9.30 28.66
N GLU A 93 -1.83 10.21 29.60
CA GLU A 93 -1.61 11.62 29.28
C GLU A 93 -0.32 11.80 28.47
N ASN A 94 -0.25 12.83 27.62
CA ASN A 94 1.04 13.23 27.06
C ASN A 94 1.86 13.98 28.13
N LEU A 95 3.13 13.58 28.31
CA LEU A 95 4.06 14.22 29.25
C LEU A 95 4.41 15.66 28.84
N TYR A 96 4.38 15.96 27.55
CA TYR A 96 4.65 17.28 26.97
C TYR A 96 3.43 17.74 26.16
N PRO A 97 2.30 18.02 26.81
CA PRO A 97 1.05 18.26 26.11
C PRO A 97 1.04 19.65 25.46
N ALA A 98 0.69 19.69 24.17
CA ALA A 98 0.49 20.93 23.42
C ALA A 98 -0.67 21.82 23.94
N LEU A 99 -1.63 21.24 24.68
CA LEU A 99 -2.77 21.92 25.30
C LEU A 99 -2.88 21.51 26.77
N SER A 100 -3.35 22.42 27.62
CA SER A 100 -3.42 22.20 29.07
C SER A 100 -4.85 21.90 29.52
N ARG A 101 -5.05 20.71 30.10
CA ARG A 101 -6.35 20.31 30.67
C ARG A 101 -6.76 21.13 31.91
N ASN A 102 -5.81 21.81 32.55
CA ASN A 102 -6.04 22.59 33.78
C ASN A 102 -6.65 23.98 33.51
N LEU A 103 -6.87 24.34 32.24
CA LEU A 103 -7.38 25.66 31.84
C LEU A 103 -8.88 25.67 31.51
N GLU A 104 -9.61 24.59 31.80
CA GLU A 104 -11.02 24.44 31.42
C GLU A 104 -11.92 25.58 31.93
N THR A 105 -11.79 25.94 33.20
CA THR A 105 -12.62 27.00 33.83
C THR A 105 -12.33 28.38 33.23
N GLN A 106 -11.11 28.61 32.75
CA GLN A 106 -10.71 29.86 32.10
C GLN A 106 -11.19 29.92 30.65
N SER A 107 -11.36 28.77 30.00
CA SER A 107 -11.88 28.67 28.64
C SER A 107 -13.35 29.08 28.51
N ASN A 108 -14.08 29.11 29.62
CA ASN A 108 -15.51 29.47 29.67
C ASN A 108 -15.75 30.98 29.91
N GLN A 109 -14.70 31.80 30.02
CA GLN A 109 -14.86 33.25 30.21
C GLN A 109 -15.13 33.96 28.87
N PRO A 110 -16.12 34.87 28.80
CA PRO A 110 -16.41 35.62 27.58
C PRO A 110 -15.24 36.53 27.20
N GLU A 111 -14.94 36.62 25.90
CA GLU A 111 -13.89 37.51 25.39
C GLU A 111 -14.18 38.97 25.78
N THR A 112 -13.30 39.59 26.56
CA THR A 112 -13.34 41.03 26.86
C THR A 112 -12.20 41.74 26.14
N GLY A 113 -12.48 42.50 25.07
CA GLY A 113 -11.52 43.40 24.44
C GLY A 113 -11.38 43.27 22.92
N THR A 114 -10.44 44.04 22.35
CA THR A 114 -10.13 44.10 20.90
C THR A 114 -9.06 43.10 20.44
N SER A 115 -8.41 42.39 21.37
CA SER A 115 -7.47 41.30 21.09
C SER A 115 -8.19 39.96 21.21
N ARG A 116 -8.25 39.17 20.13
CA ARG A 116 -8.91 37.85 20.11
C ARG A 116 -7.90 36.77 20.48
N SER A 117 -7.86 36.36 21.74
CA SER A 117 -7.11 35.19 22.19
C SER A 117 -7.94 34.35 23.15
N ILE A 118 -7.93 33.04 22.93
CA ILE A 118 -8.48 32.04 23.85
C ILE A 118 -7.35 31.35 24.58
N VAL A 119 -7.62 30.84 25.79
CA VAL A 119 -6.64 30.04 26.54
C VAL A 119 -6.34 28.72 25.83
N GLY A 120 -5.12 28.20 25.99
CA GLY A 120 -4.69 26.92 25.42
C GLY A 120 -5.26 25.69 26.15
N PHE A 121 -6.58 25.66 26.37
CA PHE A 121 -7.28 24.53 26.97
C PHE A 121 -7.41 23.37 25.98
N GLY A 122 -7.28 22.15 26.48
CA GLY A 122 -7.56 20.93 25.72
C GLY A 122 -6.92 19.70 26.37
N PHE A 123 -7.17 18.54 25.77
CA PHE A 123 -6.54 17.28 26.18
C PHE A 123 -5.56 16.84 25.11
N HIS A 124 -4.41 16.33 25.52
CA HIS A 124 -3.43 15.74 24.64
C HIS A 124 -2.94 14.44 25.29
N ASP A 125 -3.35 13.33 24.71
CA ASP A 125 -3.17 11.99 25.25
C ASP A 125 -2.41 11.11 24.23
N VAL A 126 -1.76 10.06 24.75
CA VAL A 126 -1.02 9.07 23.97
C VAL A 126 -1.67 7.71 24.17
N VAL A 127 -1.84 6.97 23.07
CA VAL A 127 -2.27 5.58 23.10
C VAL A 127 -1.08 4.69 22.73
N ILE A 128 -0.60 3.92 23.70
CA ILE A 128 0.47 2.95 23.53
C ILE A 128 -0.15 1.67 22.98
N GLU A 129 0.24 1.28 21.77
CA GLU A 129 -0.49 0.27 20.98
C GLU A 129 -0.01 -1.17 21.22
N ALA A 130 1.16 -1.34 21.84
CA ALA A 130 1.73 -2.65 22.15
C ALA A 130 2.64 -2.59 23.39
N PRO A 131 2.78 -3.67 24.18
CA PRO A 131 3.71 -3.73 25.31
C PRO A 131 5.18 -3.85 24.89
N LEU A 132 5.43 -4.46 23.73
CA LEU A 132 6.76 -4.75 23.21
C LEU A 132 7.25 -3.67 22.24
N HIS A 133 8.51 -3.24 22.39
CA HIS A 133 9.10 -2.10 21.69
C HIS A 133 9.13 -2.22 20.17
N SER A 134 9.43 -3.41 19.65
CA SER A 134 9.70 -3.65 18.24
C SER A 134 8.44 -3.85 17.40
N ILE A 135 7.29 -4.10 18.04
CA ILE A 135 6.03 -4.36 17.35
C ILE A 135 5.48 -3.06 16.79
N GLN A 136 5.21 -3.02 15.49
CA GLN A 136 4.49 -1.92 14.85
C GLN A 136 3.01 -2.24 14.71
N LEU A 137 2.16 -1.23 14.58
CA LEU A 137 0.71 -1.41 14.43
C LEU A 137 0.32 -2.40 13.32
N SER A 138 1.04 -2.41 12.19
CA SER A 138 0.80 -3.31 11.06
C SER A 138 1.18 -4.78 11.32
N ASP A 139 1.90 -5.06 12.40
CA ASP A 139 2.26 -6.40 12.85
C ASP A 139 1.16 -7.00 13.75
N ILE A 140 0.51 -6.15 14.57
CA ILE A 140 -0.62 -6.50 15.45
C ILE A 140 -1.75 -7.15 14.64
N ASP A 141 -2.38 -8.20 15.17
CA ASP A 141 -3.52 -8.85 14.53
C ASP A 141 -4.76 -7.94 14.44
N SER A 142 -5.73 -8.32 13.61
CA SER A 142 -6.91 -7.48 13.35
C SER A 142 -7.72 -7.23 14.61
N VAL A 143 -7.73 -8.18 15.55
CA VAL A 143 -8.41 -8.05 16.85
C VAL A 143 -7.70 -7.02 17.73
N GLY A 144 -6.38 -7.10 17.86
CA GLY A 144 -5.61 -6.13 18.65
C GLY A 144 -5.67 -4.71 18.07
N ILE A 145 -5.69 -4.55 16.74
CA ILE A 145 -5.93 -3.23 16.13
C ILE A 145 -7.38 -2.77 16.40
N GLY A 146 -8.35 -3.69 16.37
CA GLY A 146 -9.72 -3.42 16.81
C GLY A 146 -9.78 -2.87 18.23
N ASP A 147 -9.04 -3.47 19.16
CA ASP A 147 -8.96 -2.99 20.55
C ASP A 147 -8.34 -1.59 20.65
N VAL A 148 -7.34 -1.27 19.81
CA VAL A 148 -6.78 0.10 19.72
C VAL A 148 -7.85 1.10 19.26
N LEU A 149 -8.66 0.73 18.26
CA LEU A 149 -9.75 1.56 17.75
C LEU A 149 -10.87 1.75 18.80
N ILE A 150 -11.19 0.70 19.57
CA ILE A 150 -12.12 0.77 20.70
C ILE A 150 -11.55 1.64 21.83
N ALA A 151 -10.23 1.60 22.08
CA ALA A 151 -9.59 2.50 23.03
C ALA A 151 -9.75 3.98 22.61
N TYR A 152 -9.62 4.30 21.32
CA TYR A 152 -9.92 5.64 20.81
C TYR A 152 -11.38 6.03 21.07
N ARG A 153 -12.33 5.15 20.74
CA ARG A 153 -13.75 5.37 20.99
C ARG A 153 -14.01 5.67 22.46
N LYS A 154 -13.53 4.82 23.37
CA LYS A 154 -13.70 4.98 24.82
C LYS A 154 -13.14 6.32 25.29
N ARG A 155 -11.98 6.74 24.79
CA ARG A 155 -11.37 8.01 25.17
C ARG A 155 -12.14 9.21 24.60
N ILE A 156 -12.65 9.12 23.37
CA ILE A 156 -13.52 10.15 22.77
C ILE A 156 -14.79 10.32 23.61
N GLU A 157 -15.44 9.23 24.01
CA GLU A 157 -16.65 9.26 24.85
C GLU A 157 -16.39 9.87 26.24
N GLN A 158 -15.18 9.67 26.82
CA GLN A 158 -14.78 10.34 28.06
C GLN A 158 -14.62 11.86 27.87
N ILE A 159 -13.91 12.28 26.82
CA ILE A 159 -13.63 13.70 26.55
C ILE A 159 -14.91 14.43 26.12
N ALA A 160 -15.83 13.77 25.41
CA ALA A 160 -17.08 14.36 24.94
C ALA A 160 -18.02 14.84 26.07
N LYS A 161 -17.74 14.46 27.32
CA LYS A 161 -18.45 14.95 28.51
C LYS A 161 -18.08 16.40 28.88
N HIS A 162 -17.03 16.95 28.27
CA HIS A 162 -16.57 18.32 28.50
C HIS A 162 -17.16 19.25 27.43
N ASP A 163 -18.12 20.09 27.83
CA ASP A 163 -18.78 21.05 26.92
C ASP A 163 -17.82 22.06 26.29
N SER A 164 -16.66 22.26 26.91
CA SER A 164 -15.59 23.14 26.47
C SER A 164 -14.82 22.59 25.24
N ILE A 165 -14.96 21.29 24.92
CA ILE A 165 -14.37 20.65 23.73
C ILE A 165 -15.38 20.67 22.57
N ASN A 166 -14.89 20.98 21.36
CA ASN A 166 -15.71 21.04 20.15
C ASN A 166 -15.27 20.02 19.08
N TYR A 167 -14.01 19.59 19.08
CA TYR A 167 -13.49 18.59 18.14
C TYR A 167 -12.37 17.75 18.77
N ILE A 168 -12.25 16.49 18.36
CA ILE A 168 -11.17 15.59 18.81
C ILE A 168 -10.48 15.00 17.58
N GLN A 169 -9.18 15.22 17.44
CA GLN A 169 -8.35 14.65 16.39
C GLN A 169 -7.60 13.42 16.92
N VAL A 170 -7.91 12.25 16.37
CA VAL A 170 -7.10 11.04 16.56
C VAL A 170 -6.15 10.89 15.38
N PHE A 171 -4.87 10.69 15.65
CA PHE A 171 -3.85 10.58 14.60
C PHE A 171 -2.66 9.72 15.04
N LYS A 172 -1.93 9.17 14.07
CA LYS A 172 -0.69 8.43 14.28
C LYS A 172 0.44 9.02 13.46
N ASN A 173 1.63 9.04 14.04
CA ASN A 173 2.88 9.33 13.36
C ASN A 173 3.78 8.08 13.43
N HIS A 174 4.25 7.59 12.30
CA HIS A 174 5.20 6.48 12.22
C HIS A 174 6.41 6.88 11.38
N GLY A 175 7.60 6.81 11.98
CA GLY A 175 8.85 7.26 11.36
C GLY A 175 9.19 8.72 11.69
N ALA A 176 10.49 9.02 11.79
CA ALA A 176 10.98 10.30 12.32
C ALA A 176 10.54 11.51 11.47
N SER A 177 10.63 11.39 10.14
CA SER A 177 10.21 12.45 9.21
C SER A 177 8.70 12.68 9.21
N ALA A 178 7.90 11.70 9.63
CA ALA A 178 6.45 11.83 9.82
C ALA A 178 6.07 12.42 11.19
N GLY A 179 7.06 12.88 11.97
CA GLY A 179 6.84 13.53 13.27
C GLY A 179 6.75 12.56 14.45
N ALA A 180 7.25 11.32 14.31
CA ALA A 180 7.38 10.42 15.46
C ALA A 180 8.64 10.76 16.26
N SER A 181 8.47 11.16 17.52
CA SER A 181 9.57 11.36 18.47
C SER A 181 9.97 10.09 19.21
N MET A 182 9.08 9.09 19.26
CA MET A 182 9.27 7.79 19.89
C MET A 182 9.21 6.68 18.83
N SER A 183 10.13 5.71 18.91
CA SER A 183 10.16 4.54 18.01
C SER A 183 9.12 3.47 18.36
N HIS A 184 8.68 3.44 19.62
CA HIS A 184 7.65 2.53 20.12
C HIS A 184 6.31 2.84 19.46
N SER A 185 5.55 1.81 19.07
CA SER A 185 4.27 2.02 18.37
C SER A 185 3.24 2.70 19.27
N HIS A 186 2.88 3.92 18.91
CA HIS A 186 1.88 4.72 19.59
C HIS A 186 1.13 5.60 18.59
N SER A 187 0.01 6.13 19.04
CA SER A 187 -0.79 7.17 18.39
C SER A 187 -1.19 8.23 19.42
N GLN A 188 -1.85 9.29 18.98
CA GLN A 188 -2.16 10.45 19.79
C GLN A 188 -3.61 10.89 19.59
N ILE A 189 -4.16 11.48 20.65
CA ILE A 189 -5.49 12.07 20.67
C ILE A 189 -5.34 13.51 21.16
N MET A 190 -5.86 14.46 20.38
CA MET A 190 -5.86 15.89 20.73
C MET A 190 -7.28 16.45 20.69
N ALA A 191 -7.76 16.92 21.84
CA ALA A 191 -9.08 17.52 22.00
C ALA A 191 -8.98 19.04 21.98
N LEU A 192 -9.78 19.67 21.13
CA LEU A 192 -9.69 21.09 20.79
C LEU A 192 -10.93 21.85 21.26
N PRO A 193 -10.77 23.08 21.77
CA PRO A 193 -11.88 23.97 22.12
C PRO A 193 -12.48 24.65 20.90
N VAL A 194 -12.02 24.34 19.68
CA VAL A 194 -12.49 24.92 18.42
C VAL A 194 -12.66 23.83 17.36
N VAL A 195 -13.48 24.09 16.35
CA VAL A 195 -13.55 23.25 15.14
C VAL A 195 -12.42 23.65 14.19
N PRO A 196 -11.48 22.76 13.83
CA PRO A 196 -10.32 23.11 13.03
C PRO A 196 -10.68 23.32 11.54
N PRO A 197 -9.83 24.03 10.76
CA PRO A 197 -10.17 24.45 9.40
C PRO A 197 -10.59 23.34 8.45
N THR A 198 -9.91 22.18 8.47
CA THR A 198 -10.23 21.05 7.60
C THR A 198 -11.63 20.48 7.86
N VAL A 199 -12.11 20.56 9.10
CA VAL A 199 -13.44 20.09 9.48
C VAL A 199 -14.50 21.07 9.01
N SER A 200 -14.27 22.38 9.18
CA SER A 200 -15.16 23.42 8.64
C SER A 200 -15.25 23.33 7.11
N SER A 201 -14.11 23.27 6.41
CA SER A 201 -14.08 23.12 4.95
C SER A 201 -14.81 21.87 4.46
N ARG A 202 -14.67 20.74 5.18
CA ARG A 202 -15.39 19.50 4.87
C ARG A 202 -16.89 19.65 5.08
N LEU A 203 -17.33 20.26 6.17
CA LEU A 203 -18.76 20.49 6.42
C LEU A 203 -19.38 21.38 5.34
N ASP A 204 -18.69 22.45 4.95
CA ASP A 204 -19.15 23.35 3.88
C ASP A 204 -19.23 22.59 2.54
N GLY A 205 -18.15 21.90 2.15
CA GLY A 205 -18.12 21.20 0.86
C GLY A 205 -19.11 20.04 0.76
N THR A 206 -19.27 19.27 1.85
CA THR A 206 -20.25 18.16 1.88
C THR A 206 -21.69 18.64 1.98
N LYS A 207 -21.94 19.79 2.62
CA LYS A 207 -23.23 20.46 2.63
C LYS A 207 -23.60 20.90 1.21
N ASP A 208 -22.74 21.66 0.54
CA ASP A 208 -23.00 22.15 -0.82
C ASP A 208 -23.30 20.98 -1.77
N TYR A 209 -22.51 19.91 -1.70
CA TYR A 209 -22.75 18.69 -2.48
C TYR A 209 -24.10 18.03 -2.15
N PHE A 210 -24.49 18.00 -0.87
CA PHE A 210 -25.76 17.42 -0.45
C PHE A 210 -26.96 18.26 -0.90
N GLU A 211 -26.86 19.59 -0.83
CA GLU A 211 -27.90 20.50 -1.31
C GLU A 211 -28.11 20.38 -2.84
N GLU A 212 -27.03 20.16 -3.59
CA GLU A 212 -27.09 19.99 -5.05
C GLU A 212 -27.58 18.61 -5.49
N THR A 213 -27.19 17.55 -4.78
CA THR A 213 -27.38 16.16 -5.25
C THR A 213 -28.38 15.35 -4.43
N GLY A 214 -28.74 15.82 -3.24
CA GLY A 214 -29.53 15.08 -2.24
C GLY A 214 -28.81 13.90 -1.60
N LYS A 215 -27.48 13.78 -1.76
CA LYS A 215 -26.71 12.60 -1.34
C LYS A 215 -25.45 12.98 -0.55
N CYS A 216 -25.05 12.12 0.38
CA CYS A 216 -23.74 12.20 1.02
C CYS A 216 -22.65 11.72 0.03
N CYS A 217 -21.62 12.54 -0.20
CA CYS A 217 -20.54 12.19 -1.15
C CYS A 217 -19.78 10.91 -0.76
N LEU A 218 -19.60 10.63 0.54
CA LEU A 218 -18.90 9.44 1.02
C LEU A 218 -19.76 8.18 0.98
N CYS A 219 -21.09 8.30 1.00
CA CYS A 219 -21.96 7.17 0.66
C CYS A 219 -21.78 6.73 -0.80
N GLU A 220 -21.36 7.65 -1.67
CA GLU A 220 -21.04 7.39 -3.08
C GLU A 220 -19.56 7.05 -3.31
N ALA A 221 -18.77 6.77 -2.27
CA ALA A 221 -17.32 6.58 -2.35
C ALA A 221 -16.89 5.55 -3.41
N LYS A 222 -17.63 4.44 -3.58
CA LYS A 222 -17.32 3.42 -4.59
C LYS A 222 -17.47 3.90 -6.04
N ALA A 223 -18.36 4.86 -6.28
CA ALA A 223 -18.64 5.43 -7.60
C ALA A 223 -17.79 6.68 -7.87
N LYS A 224 -17.44 7.43 -6.81
CA LYS A 224 -16.71 8.70 -6.90
C LYS A 224 -15.20 8.56 -6.76
N HIS A 225 -14.72 7.48 -6.16
CA HIS A 225 -13.29 7.25 -5.93
C HIS A 225 -12.85 5.90 -6.49
N PHE A 226 -11.54 5.68 -6.52
CA PHE A 226 -10.99 4.45 -7.08
C PHE A 226 -10.80 3.41 -5.97
N VAL A 227 -11.65 2.39 -5.96
CA VAL A 227 -11.62 1.32 -4.96
C VAL A 227 -10.28 0.58 -4.99
N ILE A 228 -9.73 0.32 -3.80
CA ILE A 228 -8.53 -0.47 -3.55
C ILE A 228 -8.94 -1.86 -3.02
N ASP A 229 -9.57 -1.93 -1.84
CA ASP A 229 -10.13 -3.17 -1.27
C ASP A 229 -11.43 -2.88 -0.51
N GLU A 230 -12.11 -3.95 -0.13
CA GLU A 230 -13.35 -3.89 0.62
C GLU A 230 -13.36 -4.97 1.72
N SER A 231 -13.88 -4.60 2.89
CA SER A 231 -14.13 -5.51 4.02
C SER A 231 -15.65 -5.65 4.23
N SER A 232 -16.10 -6.21 5.37
CA SER A 232 -17.53 -6.40 5.63
C SER A 232 -18.28 -5.06 5.75
N HIS A 233 -17.67 -4.07 6.41
CA HIS A 233 -18.30 -2.80 6.75
C HIS A 233 -17.60 -1.57 6.16
N PHE A 234 -16.41 -1.73 5.57
CA PHE A 234 -15.60 -0.62 5.07
C PHE A 234 -15.12 -0.84 3.63
N VAL A 235 -14.77 0.24 2.95
CA VAL A 235 -14.10 0.24 1.65
C VAL A 235 -12.87 1.15 1.72
N SER A 236 -11.75 0.70 1.17
CA SER A 236 -10.57 1.55 0.97
C SER A 236 -10.54 2.08 -0.47
N VAL A 237 -10.22 3.37 -0.63
CA VAL A 237 -10.20 4.05 -1.92
C VAL A 237 -8.98 4.95 -2.05
N ALA A 238 -8.49 5.13 -3.28
CA ALA A 238 -7.65 6.26 -3.65
C ALA A 238 -8.58 7.46 -3.97
N PRO A 239 -8.55 8.56 -3.20
CA PRO A 239 -9.48 9.67 -3.36
C PRO A 239 -9.35 10.35 -4.72
N TYR A 240 -10.46 10.73 -5.35
CA TYR A 240 -10.47 11.33 -6.68
C TYR A 240 -9.59 12.59 -6.77
N ALA A 241 -9.66 13.45 -5.75
CA ALA A 241 -8.78 14.62 -5.59
C ALA A 241 -7.82 14.44 -4.41
N ALA A 242 -7.14 13.29 -4.34
CA ALA A 242 -6.12 13.01 -3.33
C ALA A 242 -5.08 14.14 -3.23
N THR A 243 -4.83 14.60 -2.00
CA THR A 243 -3.85 15.66 -1.73
C THR A 243 -2.42 15.14 -1.90
N TYR A 244 -2.17 13.92 -1.41
CA TYR A 244 -0.84 13.33 -1.36
C TYR A 244 -0.72 12.10 -2.28
N PRO A 245 0.47 11.83 -2.85
CA PRO A 245 0.69 10.61 -3.62
C PRO A 245 0.53 9.37 -2.74
N PHE A 246 -0.16 8.34 -3.25
CA PHE A 246 -0.51 7.13 -2.50
C PHE A 246 -1.36 7.35 -1.24
N GLU A 247 -2.08 8.48 -1.16
CA GLU A 247 -3.10 8.69 -0.15
C GLU A 247 -4.24 7.66 -0.28
N VAL A 248 -4.68 7.13 0.87
CA VAL A 248 -5.78 6.15 0.95
C VAL A 248 -6.81 6.62 1.98
N TRP A 249 -8.09 6.53 1.63
CA TRP A 249 -9.18 6.67 2.61
C TRP A 249 -9.83 5.32 2.87
N ILE A 250 -10.09 5.00 4.13
CA ILE A 250 -10.95 3.89 4.56
C ILE A 250 -12.28 4.49 5.02
N VAL A 251 -13.36 4.17 4.31
CA VAL A 251 -14.67 4.79 4.46
C VAL A 251 -15.68 3.73 4.91
N PRO A 252 -16.51 4.01 5.93
CA PRO A 252 -17.65 3.15 6.27
C PRO A 252 -18.63 3.04 5.10
N LYS A 253 -19.16 1.84 4.87
CA LYS A 253 -20.19 1.62 3.84
C LYS A 253 -21.56 2.11 4.29
N ASP A 254 -21.85 1.96 5.57
CA ASP A 254 -23.03 2.55 6.20
C ASP A 254 -22.78 4.04 6.44
N HIS A 255 -23.79 4.89 6.22
CA HIS A 255 -23.68 6.29 6.61
C HIS A 255 -23.45 6.42 8.12
N SER A 256 -22.30 6.97 8.52
CA SER A 256 -21.96 7.19 9.92
C SER A 256 -21.25 8.52 10.11
N SER A 257 -21.84 9.45 10.85
CA SER A 257 -21.26 10.78 11.08
C SER A 257 -20.13 10.78 12.10
N HIS A 258 -20.21 9.92 13.12
CA HIS A 258 -19.27 9.88 14.24
C HIS A 258 -18.44 8.60 14.21
N PHE A 259 -17.12 8.74 14.40
CA PHE A 259 -16.24 7.59 14.57
C PHE A 259 -16.56 6.80 15.85
N HIS A 260 -16.88 7.49 16.96
CA HIS A 260 -17.12 6.84 18.25
C HIS A 260 -18.44 6.03 18.31
N HIS A 261 -19.18 5.89 17.20
CA HIS A 261 -20.26 4.91 17.05
C HIS A 261 -19.75 3.52 16.61
N LEU A 262 -18.42 3.34 16.46
CA LEU A 262 -17.80 2.07 16.08
C LEU A 262 -18.07 0.98 17.12
N ASP A 263 -18.77 -0.09 16.73
CA ASP A 263 -18.95 -1.30 17.54
C ASP A 263 -17.76 -2.29 17.40
N ASP A 264 -17.73 -3.32 18.25
CA ASP A 264 -16.62 -4.28 18.31
C ASP A 264 -16.43 -5.06 16.99
N VAL A 265 -17.53 -5.41 16.31
CA VAL A 265 -17.48 -6.14 15.04
C VAL A 265 -16.87 -5.27 13.96
N LYS A 266 -17.35 -4.02 13.84
CA LYS A 266 -16.81 -3.02 12.91
C LYS A 266 -15.37 -2.67 13.26
N ALA A 267 -14.99 -2.65 14.54
CA ALA A 267 -13.62 -2.36 14.95
C ALA A 267 -12.63 -3.43 14.48
N VAL A 268 -12.95 -4.72 14.62
CA VAL A 268 -12.10 -5.80 14.11
C VAL A 268 -12.02 -5.81 12.58
N ASP A 269 -13.15 -5.57 11.90
CA ASP A 269 -13.21 -5.48 10.43
C ASP A 269 -12.39 -4.30 9.90
N LEU A 270 -12.53 -3.11 10.53
CA LEU A 270 -11.70 -1.94 10.24
C LEU A 270 -10.23 -2.20 10.54
N GLY A 271 -9.92 -2.86 11.66
CA GLY A 271 -8.56 -3.22 12.05
C GLY A 271 -7.89 -4.10 11.00
N GLY A 272 -8.63 -5.07 10.44
CA GLY A 272 -8.17 -5.91 9.34
C GLY A 272 -7.91 -5.12 8.05
N LEU A 273 -8.82 -4.23 7.66
CA LEU A 273 -8.64 -3.41 6.45
C LEU A 273 -7.51 -2.38 6.61
N LEU A 274 -7.38 -1.74 7.78
CA LEU A 274 -6.28 -0.84 8.12
C LEU A 274 -4.94 -1.58 8.07
N LYS A 275 -4.86 -2.75 8.69
CA LYS A 275 -3.67 -3.62 8.63
C LYS A 275 -3.29 -3.95 7.19
N LEU A 276 -4.27 -4.32 6.36
CA LEU A 276 -4.06 -4.61 4.95
C LEU A 276 -3.47 -3.39 4.24
N MET A 277 -4.09 -2.21 4.37
CA MET A 277 -3.63 -0.96 3.72
C MET A 277 -2.20 -0.60 4.12
N LEU A 278 -1.88 -0.63 5.41
CA LEU A 278 -0.54 -0.34 5.91
C LEU A 278 0.50 -1.30 5.33
N ARG A 279 0.18 -2.60 5.22
CA ARG A 279 1.07 -3.60 4.61
C ARG A 279 1.24 -3.41 3.09
N LYS A 280 0.16 -3.05 2.37
CA LYS A 280 0.24 -2.73 0.93
C LYS A 280 1.18 -1.54 0.71
N VAL A 281 0.95 -0.46 1.46
CA VAL A 281 1.76 0.77 1.46
C VAL A 281 3.22 0.46 1.77
N ALA A 282 3.50 -0.22 2.89
CA ALA A 282 4.85 -0.56 3.30
C ALA A 282 5.60 -1.35 2.21
N LYS A 283 5.00 -2.41 1.68
CA LYS A 283 5.68 -3.24 0.68
C LYS A 283 5.84 -2.53 -0.67
N GLN A 284 4.85 -1.74 -1.10
CA GLN A 284 4.91 -1.07 -2.40
C GLN A 284 5.86 0.13 -2.42
N LEU A 285 5.98 0.83 -1.29
CA LEU A 285 6.70 2.10 -1.19
C LEU A 285 8.02 2.00 -0.40
N ASN A 286 8.43 0.78 -0.07
CA ASN A 286 9.65 0.46 0.67
C ASN A 286 9.65 1.04 2.10
N ASP A 287 8.63 0.65 2.85
CA ASP A 287 8.38 0.98 4.26
C ASP A 287 8.53 2.49 4.55
N PRO A 288 7.74 3.35 3.87
CA PRO A 288 7.83 4.78 4.09
C PRO A 288 7.29 5.14 5.48
N PRO A 289 7.83 6.19 6.11
CA PRO A 289 7.13 6.88 7.18
C PRO A 289 5.72 7.26 6.74
N TYR A 290 4.77 7.25 7.66
CA TYR A 290 3.38 7.56 7.35
C TYR A 290 2.67 8.21 8.52
N ASN A 291 1.57 8.87 8.20
CA ASN A 291 0.58 9.30 9.16
C ASN A 291 -0.76 8.66 8.84
N TYR A 292 -1.58 8.44 9.85
CA TYR A 292 -3.03 8.30 9.61
C TYR A 292 -3.80 9.25 10.51
N MET A 293 -4.97 9.66 10.04
CA MET A 293 -5.85 10.62 10.70
C MET A 293 -7.30 10.13 10.60
N ILE A 294 -8.01 10.13 11.73
CA ILE A 294 -9.45 9.89 11.74
C ILE A 294 -10.15 11.24 11.57
N HIS A 295 -10.96 11.37 10.52
CA HIS A 295 -11.79 12.54 10.26
C HIS A 295 -13.21 12.24 10.69
N THR A 296 -13.65 12.83 11.80
CA THR A 296 -14.98 12.58 12.40
C THR A 296 -15.83 13.85 12.41
N SER A 297 -17.09 13.75 12.82
CA SER A 297 -17.95 14.91 13.09
C SER A 297 -17.43 15.77 14.26
N PRO A 298 -17.66 17.10 14.26
CA PRO A 298 -17.65 17.89 15.50
C PRO A 298 -18.52 17.27 16.59
N LEU A 299 -18.20 17.55 17.85
CA LEU A 299 -18.98 17.07 18.99
C LEU A 299 -20.37 17.71 19.04
N LYS A 300 -20.46 19.00 18.69
CA LYS A 300 -21.71 19.78 18.66
C LYS A 300 -22.22 19.97 17.23
N VAL A 301 -22.27 18.88 16.48
CA VAL A 301 -22.83 18.88 15.12
C VAL A 301 -24.34 19.10 15.19
N ALA A 302 -24.89 19.92 14.28
CA ALA A 302 -26.33 20.13 14.19
C ALA A 302 -27.02 18.92 13.56
N GLU A 303 -28.27 18.66 13.94
CA GLU A 303 -29.07 17.57 13.35
C GLU A 303 -29.17 17.68 11.82
N SER A 304 -29.29 18.91 11.30
CA SER A 304 -29.30 19.20 9.86
C SER A 304 -28.00 18.85 9.14
N GLN A 305 -26.88 18.71 9.86
CA GLN A 305 -25.57 18.35 9.29
C GLN A 305 -25.34 16.85 9.23
N LEU A 306 -26.10 16.05 9.99
CA LEU A 306 -25.94 14.59 10.06
C LEU A 306 -26.07 13.89 8.70
N PRO A 307 -27.03 14.25 7.80
CA PRO A 307 -27.23 13.54 6.52
C PRO A 307 -26.03 13.58 5.57
N TYR A 308 -25.12 14.55 5.72
CA TYR A 308 -23.96 14.70 4.84
C TYR A 308 -22.62 14.66 5.58
N THR A 309 -22.63 14.65 6.91
CA THR A 309 -21.44 14.38 7.71
C THR A 309 -21.21 12.87 7.78
N HIS A 310 -20.08 12.41 7.24
CA HIS A 310 -19.68 11.00 7.26
C HIS A 310 -18.18 10.93 7.60
N TRP A 311 -17.82 10.12 8.60
CA TRP A 311 -16.43 9.96 9.04
C TRP A 311 -15.63 9.03 8.12
N PHE A 312 -14.31 9.20 8.08
CA PHE A 312 -13.40 8.27 7.41
C PHE A 312 -12.01 8.30 8.04
N LEU A 313 -11.18 7.30 7.75
CA LEU A 313 -9.77 7.24 8.15
C LEU A 313 -8.88 7.51 6.93
N GLN A 314 -8.01 8.50 7.02
CA GLN A 314 -7.06 8.87 5.97
C GLN A 314 -5.67 8.33 6.32
N ILE A 315 -4.98 7.71 5.36
CA ILE A 315 -3.58 7.27 5.45
C ILE A 315 -2.76 8.07 4.44
N VAL A 316 -1.66 8.65 4.90
CA VAL A 316 -0.74 9.45 4.08
C VAL A 316 0.67 8.91 4.22
N PRO A 317 1.18 8.15 3.24
CA PRO A 317 2.60 7.80 3.15
C PRO A 317 3.42 9.05 2.83
N GLN A 318 4.52 9.27 3.56
CA GLN A 318 5.36 10.44 3.37
C GLN A 318 6.41 10.19 2.28
N LEU A 319 6.09 10.64 1.06
CA LEU A 319 6.94 10.44 -0.12
C LEU A 319 7.63 11.73 -0.60
N SER A 320 7.06 12.88 -0.28
CA SER A 320 7.57 14.19 -0.68
C SER A 320 7.26 15.25 0.37
N GLY A 321 8.13 16.25 0.48
CA GLY A 321 7.84 17.47 1.24
C GLY A 321 7.02 18.48 0.42
N VAL A 322 6.68 19.59 1.06
CA VAL A 322 6.04 20.75 0.45
C VAL A 322 7.06 21.87 0.21
N GLY A 323 6.80 22.73 -0.77
CA GLY A 323 7.58 23.93 -1.05
C GLY A 323 6.79 25.22 -0.82
N GLY A 324 7.33 26.33 -1.31
CA GLY A 324 6.72 27.66 -1.16
C GLY A 324 5.35 27.80 -1.84
N PHE A 325 5.06 27.00 -2.87
CA PHE A 325 3.77 27.02 -3.55
C PHE A 325 2.65 26.50 -2.64
N GLU A 326 2.82 25.31 -2.06
CA GLU A 326 1.82 24.70 -1.18
C GLU A 326 1.65 25.51 0.10
N MET A 327 2.75 26.00 0.67
CA MET A 327 2.72 26.87 1.86
C MET A 327 2.01 28.20 1.60
N GLY A 328 2.21 28.81 0.42
CA GLY A 328 1.63 30.11 0.08
C GLY A 328 0.17 30.06 -0.39
N SER A 329 -0.26 28.94 -0.99
CA SER A 329 -1.58 28.83 -1.62
C SER A 329 -2.57 27.92 -0.90
N GLY A 330 -2.08 26.97 -0.09
CA GLY A 330 -2.89 25.87 0.43
C GLY A 330 -3.33 24.84 -0.63
N CYS A 331 -2.90 25.00 -1.89
CA CYS A 331 -3.10 24.06 -2.99
C CYS A 331 -1.90 23.12 -3.09
N TYR A 332 -2.16 21.82 -3.29
CA TYR A 332 -1.13 20.79 -3.31
C TYR A 332 -0.85 20.30 -4.73
N ILE A 333 0.36 19.80 -4.95
CA ILE A 333 0.75 19.15 -6.20
C ILE A 333 0.97 17.66 -5.94
N ASN A 334 0.12 16.83 -6.53
CA ASN A 334 0.20 15.39 -6.47
C ASN A 334 0.85 14.83 -7.77
N PRO A 335 2.00 14.13 -7.68
CA PRO A 335 2.65 13.56 -8.85
C PRO A 335 2.02 12.25 -9.34
N VAL A 336 1.06 11.67 -8.61
CA VAL A 336 0.42 10.38 -8.96
C VAL A 336 -1.09 10.52 -8.99
N PHE A 337 -1.70 10.13 -10.11
CA PHE A 337 -3.14 10.05 -10.21
C PHE A 337 -3.69 8.90 -9.35
N PRO A 338 -4.83 9.08 -8.67
CA PRO A 338 -5.43 8.05 -7.82
C PRO A 338 -5.87 6.79 -8.60
N GLU A 339 -6.13 6.91 -9.90
CA GLU A 339 -6.32 5.80 -10.83
C GLU A 339 -5.15 4.80 -10.76
N ASP A 340 -3.92 5.33 -10.80
CA ASP A 340 -2.69 4.55 -10.83
C ASP A 340 -2.35 4.02 -9.44
N VAL A 341 -2.58 4.82 -8.39
CA VAL A 341 -2.49 4.36 -6.99
C VAL A 341 -3.40 3.16 -6.77
N ALA A 342 -4.68 3.27 -7.16
CA ALA A 342 -5.64 2.19 -6.97
C ALA A 342 -5.29 0.97 -7.81
N LYS A 343 -4.79 1.13 -9.03
CA LYS A 343 -4.28 0.01 -9.83
C LYS A 343 -3.12 -0.68 -9.11
N VAL A 344 -2.10 0.06 -8.71
CA VAL A 344 -0.89 -0.46 -8.05
C VAL A 344 -1.21 -1.14 -6.72
N LEU A 345 -2.10 -0.56 -5.90
CA LEU A 345 -2.48 -1.14 -4.62
C LEU A 345 -3.52 -2.28 -4.75
N ARG A 346 -4.27 -2.36 -5.87
CA ARG A 346 -5.11 -3.54 -6.21
C ARG A 346 -4.29 -4.71 -6.72
N GLU A 347 -3.31 -4.42 -7.58
CA GLU A 347 -2.32 -5.42 -8.05
C GLU A 347 -1.56 -6.04 -6.86
N PHE A 348 -1.56 -5.36 -5.72
CA PHE A 348 -1.23 -5.94 -4.44
C PHE A 348 -2.45 -6.64 -3.82
N GLY A 349 -2.71 -7.88 -4.17
CA GLY A 349 -3.45 -8.82 -3.31
C GLY A 349 -2.65 -10.11 -3.27
N PRO A 350 -2.81 -11.01 -2.29
CA PRO A 350 -2.31 -12.36 -2.45
C PRO A 350 -3.06 -12.91 -3.67
N LEU A 351 -2.38 -13.01 -4.83
CA LEU A 351 -2.93 -13.58 -6.08
C LEU A 351 -3.70 -14.88 -5.80
N PHE A 352 -3.25 -15.61 -4.78
CA PHE A 352 -3.87 -16.77 -4.18
C PHE A 352 -5.27 -16.50 -3.59
N ASP A 353 -5.46 -15.49 -2.74
CA ASP A 353 -6.79 -15.13 -2.19
C ASP A 353 -7.78 -14.79 -3.31
N ALA A 354 -7.32 -14.03 -4.30
CA ALA A 354 -8.15 -13.64 -5.44
C ALA A 354 -8.56 -14.87 -6.27
N ALA A 355 -7.63 -15.79 -6.51
CA ALA A 355 -7.91 -17.05 -7.20
C ALA A 355 -8.89 -17.93 -6.39
N GLU A 356 -8.66 -18.08 -5.08
CA GLU A 356 -9.52 -18.89 -4.20
C GLU A 356 -10.95 -18.36 -4.18
N LYS A 357 -11.11 -17.04 -4.11
CA LYS A 357 -12.41 -16.39 -4.17
C LYS A 357 -13.07 -16.55 -5.54
N ALA A 358 -12.32 -16.35 -6.63
CA ALA A 358 -12.87 -16.40 -7.99
C ALA A 358 -13.38 -17.81 -8.37
N PHE A 359 -12.68 -18.85 -7.93
CA PHE A 359 -13.03 -20.24 -8.23
C PHE A 359 -13.76 -20.96 -7.09
N ASN A 360 -13.99 -20.27 -5.96
CA ASN A 360 -14.57 -20.83 -4.74
C ASN A 360 -13.93 -22.17 -4.34
N SER A 361 -12.59 -22.23 -4.41
CA SER A 361 -11.80 -23.43 -4.21
C SER A 361 -10.42 -23.07 -3.68
N PRO A 362 -9.82 -23.85 -2.77
CA PRO A 362 -8.40 -23.72 -2.45
C PRO A 362 -7.52 -23.75 -3.71
N VAL A 363 -6.37 -23.08 -3.67
CA VAL A 363 -5.37 -23.23 -4.73
C VAL A 363 -4.74 -24.63 -4.64
N HIS A 364 -4.62 -25.31 -5.78
CA HIS A 364 -3.93 -26.60 -5.89
C HIS A 364 -2.70 -26.55 -6.82
N ILE A 365 -2.68 -25.57 -7.74
CA ILE A 365 -1.70 -25.47 -8.82
C ILE A 365 -1.25 -24.02 -8.94
N LEU A 366 0.07 -23.79 -8.86
CA LEU A 366 0.71 -22.53 -9.22
C LEU A 366 1.40 -22.72 -10.57
N VAL A 367 1.00 -21.92 -11.57
CA VAL A 367 1.79 -21.70 -12.79
C VAL A 367 2.28 -20.26 -12.79
N ASN A 368 3.59 -20.06 -12.64
CA ASN A 368 4.19 -18.75 -12.67
C ASN A 368 4.88 -18.50 -14.01
N SER A 369 4.25 -17.67 -14.85
CA SER A 369 4.72 -17.27 -16.17
C SER A 369 5.23 -15.82 -16.22
N ALA A 370 5.67 -15.25 -15.10
CA ALA A 370 6.20 -13.89 -15.06
C ALA A 370 7.60 -13.82 -15.69
N GLY A 371 7.80 -12.88 -16.61
CA GLY A 371 9.07 -12.67 -17.29
C GLY A 371 9.10 -11.34 -18.05
N ILE A 372 10.16 -10.57 -17.86
CA ILE A 372 10.50 -9.41 -18.69
C ILE A 372 11.96 -9.51 -19.12
N VAL A 373 12.26 -8.99 -20.31
CA VAL A 373 13.60 -8.86 -20.89
C VAL A 373 13.81 -7.41 -21.32
N ASP A 374 15.07 -6.98 -21.40
CA ASP A 374 15.41 -5.70 -22.01
C ASP A 374 15.35 -5.82 -23.53
N SER A 375 14.58 -4.95 -24.18
CA SER A 375 14.42 -4.92 -25.63
C SER A 375 15.65 -4.39 -26.37
N ASN A 376 16.58 -3.72 -25.68
CA ASN A 376 17.83 -3.22 -26.26
C ASN A 376 18.96 -4.26 -26.22
N TYR A 377 18.75 -5.39 -25.54
CA TYR A 377 19.72 -6.49 -25.41
C TYR A 377 21.16 -6.02 -25.07
N PRO A 378 21.35 -5.24 -23.99
CA PRO A 378 22.66 -4.67 -23.67
C PRO A 378 23.66 -5.75 -23.24
N THR A 379 24.94 -5.48 -23.48
CA THR A 379 26.01 -6.28 -22.87
C THR A 379 25.99 -6.12 -21.35
N ILE A 380 26.63 -7.04 -20.61
CA ILE A 380 26.71 -6.95 -19.14
C ILE A 380 27.30 -5.61 -18.71
N ALA A 381 28.38 -5.16 -19.36
CA ALA A 381 29.05 -3.90 -19.05
C ALA A 381 28.17 -2.66 -19.27
N ASN A 382 27.20 -2.75 -20.18
CA ASN A 382 26.34 -1.63 -20.57
C ASN A 382 24.91 -1.76 -20.03
N THR A 383 24.63 -2.75 -19.18
CA THR A 383 23.30 -2.91 -18.57
C THR A 383 23.11 -1.84 -17.49
N PRO A 384 22.10 -0.95 -17.61
CA PRO A 384 21.77 -0.01 -16.55
C PRO A 384 21.34 -0.74 -15.27
N ILE A 385 21.74 -0.22 -14.10
CA ILE A 385 21.38 -0.83 -12.81
C ILE A 385 19.86 -0.87 -12.60
N ASP A 386 19.14 0.16 -13.03
CA ASP A 386 17.67 0.19 -12.92
C ASP A 386 16.99 -0.93 -13.73
N ASP A 387 17.53 -1.26 -14.90
CA ASP A 387 17.03 -2.38 -15.72
C ASP A 387 17.40 -3.73 -15.11
N PHE A 388 18.60 -3.86 -14.54
CA PHE A 388 18.99 -5.02 -13.75
C PHE A 388 18.01 -5.26 -12.61
N ASP A 389 17.77 -4.23 -11.79
CA ASP A 389 16.88 -4.29 -10.63
C ASP A 389 15.43 -4.57 -11.06
N ARG A 390 14.99 -3.98 -12.17
CA ARG A 390 13.64 -4.23 -12.72
C ARG A 390 13.49 -5.69 -13.13
N ILE A 391 14.43 -6.23 -13.90
CA ILE A 391 14.40 -7.62 -14.38
C ILE A 391 14.47 -8.61 -13.20
N PHE A 392 15.39 -8.43 -12.26
CA PHE A 392 15.49 -9.31 -11.08
C PHE A 392 14.27 -9.19 -10.17
N ARG A 393 13.70 -7.99 -10.01
CA ARG A 393 12.50 -7.78 -9.21
C ARG A 393 11.30 -8.55 -9.76
N VAL A 394 11.12 -8.59 -11.08
CA VAL A 394 10.02 -9.33 -11.71
C VAL A 394 10.34 -10.82 -11.80
N ASN A 395 11.43 -11.17 -12.49
CA ASN A 395 11.72 -12.55 -12.88
C ASN A 395 12.15 -13.41 -11.69
N THR A 396 12.96 -12.86 -10.78
CA THR A 396 13.53 -13.62 -9.65
C THR A 396 12.71 -13.41 -8.39
N ARG A 397 12.59 -12.16 -7.91
CA ARG A 397 11.92 -11.85 -6.63
C ARG A 397 10.42 -12.13 -6.70
N GLY A 398 9.76 -11.84 -7.83
CA GLY A 398 8.36 -12.21 -8.06
C GLY A 398 8.16 -13.73 -7.94
N SER A 399 8.98 -14.50 -8.66
CA SER A 399 8.97 -15.97 -8.60
C SER A 399 9.20 -16.51 -7.18
N PHE A 400 10.14 -15.94 -6.43
CA PHE A 400 10.38 -16.30 -5.03
C PHE A 400 9.12 -16.12 -4.17
N PHE A 401 8.43 -14.99 -4.29
CA PHE A 401 7.19 -14.77 -3.52
C PHE A 401 6.09 -15.74 -3.90
N CYS A 402 5.91 -16.03 -5.20
CA CYS A 402 4.95 -17.04 -5.65
C CYS A 402 5.27 -18.41 -5.06
N CYS A 403 6.53 -18.84 -5.10
CA CYS A 403 6.99 -20.09 -4.51
C CYS A 403 6.75 -20.13 -2.99
N LYS A 404 7.12 -19.06 -2.27
CA LYS A 404 6.93 -18.96 -0.81
C LYS A 404 5.45 -19.09 -0.45
N GLU A 405 4.57 -18.41 -1.17
CA GLU A 405 3.14 -18.44 -0.89
C GLU A 405 2.54 -19.82 -1.22
N ALA A 406 2.85 -20.38 -2.39
CA ALA A 406 2.42 -21.72 -2.78
C ALA A 406 2.87 -22.79 -1.78
N ALA A 407 4.13 -22.76 -1.35
CA ALA A 407 4.68 -23.70 -0.38
C ALA A 407 3.93 -23.66 0.97
N ASN A 408 3.40 -22.51 1.37
CA ASN A 408 2.64 -22.35 2.61
C ASN A 408 1.16 -22.73 2.45
N ARG A 409 0.56 -22.48 1.28
CA ARG A 409 -0.88 -22.62 1.05
C ARG A 409 -1.34 -23.95 0.47
N LEU A 410 -0.53 -24.58 -0.38
CA LEU A 410 -0.87 -25.87 -1.00
C LEU A 410 -0.93 -27.04 0.00
N LYS A 411 -0.86 -26.76 1.31
CA LYS A 411 -0.86 -27.73 2.41
C LYS A 411 -2.29 -28.15 2.78
N GLY A 412 -2.89 -28.99 1.96
CA GLY A 412 -4.14 -29.67 2.30
C GLY A 412 -4.54 -30.70 1.25
N GLY A 413 -4.53 -31.99 1.60
CA GLY A 413 -5.31 -33.00 0.86
C GLY A 413 -4.61 -33.88 -0.18
N GLY A 414 -3.29 -33.79 -0.38
CA GLY A 414 -2.54 -34.78 -1.17
C GLY A 414 -2.20 -34.38 -2.62
N GLY A 415 -1.21 -33.51 -2.78
CA GLY A 415 -0.54 -33.30 -4.07
C GLY A 415 -0.88 -31.99 -4.78
N GLY A 416 -0.03 -30.98 -4.57
CA GLY A 416 -0.06 -29.72 -5.34
C GLY A 416 0.98 -29.71 -6.47
N ARG A 417 0.89 -28.71 -7.36
CA ARG A 417 1.85 -28.52 -8.46
C ARG A 417 2.37 -27.09 -8.49
N ILE A 418 3.68 -26.93 -8.48
CA ILE A 418 4.36 -25.65 -8.64
C ILE A 418 5.15 -25.70 -9.96
N ILE A 419 4.77 -24.88 -10.93
CA ILE A 419 5.35 -24.87 -12.27
C ILE A 419 5.83 -23.46 -12.59
N LEU A 420 7.13 -23.29 -12.85
CA LEU A 420 7.73 -22.00 -13.19
C LEU A 420 8.24 -21.99 -14.62
N LEU A 421 7.99 -20.89 -15.33
CA LEU A 421 8.49 -20.73 -16.70
C LEU A 421 9.87 -20.07 -16.65
N THR A 422 10.87 -20.79 -17.18
CA THR A 422 12.24 -20.31 -17.34
C THR A 422 12.52 -20.00 -18.81
N SER A 423 13.69 -20.31 -19.33
CA SER A 423 14.03 -20.03 -20.72
C SER A 423 15.22 -20.88 -21.15
N SER A 424 15.21 -21.41 -22.37
CA SER A 424 16.36 -22.14 -22.92
C SER A 424 17.61 -21.26 -23.08
N LEU A 425 17.51 -19.94 -22.86
CA LEU A 425 18.66 -19.05 -22.79
C LEU A 425 19.57 -19.34 -21.58
N THR A 426 19.08 -20.02 -20.53
CA THR A 426 19.91 -20.51 -19.42
C THR A 426 20.98 -21.52 -19.88
N GLU A 427 20.76 -22.14 -21.03
CA GLU A 427 21.68 -23.08 -21.67
C GLU A 427 22.34 -22.49 -22.93
N ALA A 428 21.60 -21.73 -23.75
CA ALA A 428 22.16 -21.15 -24.98
C ALA A 428 23.18 -20.03 -24.72
N LEU A 429 23.04 -19.29 -23.61
CA LEU A 429 24.01 -18.28 -23.13
C LEU A 429 24.37 -17.21 -24.18
N ASN A 430 23.36 -16.68 -24.87
CA ASN A 430 23.57 -15.67 -25.91
C ASN A 430 24.09 -14.33 -25.35
N PRO A 431 25.07 -13.69 -26.02
CA PRO A 431 25.47 -12.31 -25.74
C PRO A 431 24.28 -11.33 -25.81
N GLY A 432 24.31 -10.28 -24.99
CA GLY A 432 23.23 -9.27 -24.91
C GLY A 432 22.03 -9.67 -24.04
N GLN A 433 22.03 -10.89 -23.48
CA GLN A 433 20.90 -11.40 -22.68
C GLN A 433 21.28 -11.74 -21.23
N GLY A 434 22.45 -11.29 -20.77
CA GLY A 434 23.06 -11.72 -19.50
C GLY A 434 22.14 -11.58 -18.28
N THR A 435 21.55 -10.40 -18.08
CA THR A 435 20.66 -10.11 -16.94
C THR A 435 19.40 -10.96 -16.95
N TYR A 436 18.74 -11.07 -18.11
CA TYR A 436 17.56 -11.90 -18.27
C TYR A 436 17.88 -13.37 -17.99
N THR A 437 18.92 -13.89 -18.63
CA THR A 437 19.38 -15.27 -18.48
C THR A 437 19.74 -15.58 -17.02
N ALA A 438 20.49 -14.71 -16.35
CA ALA A 438 20.84 -14.87 -14.94
C ALA A 438 19.59 -14.88 -14.04
N SER A 439 18.62 -14.00 -14.31
CA SER A 439 17.37 -13.96 -13.54
C SER A 439 16.54 -15.26 -13.67
N LYS A 440 16.51 -15.87 -14.87
CA LYS A 440 15.81 -17.15 -15.10
C LYS A 440 16.61 -18.35 -14.57
N ALA A 441 17.93 -18.32 -14.61
CA ALA A 441 18.77 -19.35 -13.99
C ALA A 441 18.60 -19.39 -12.47
N ALA A 442 18.44 -18.22 -11.82
CA ALA A 442 18.13 -18.15 -10.39
C ALA A 442 16.80 -18.86 -10.06
N VAL A 443 15.81 -18.79 -10.95
CA VAL A 443 14.53 -19.50 -10.80
C VAL A 443 14.71 -21.02 -10.85
N GLU A 444 15.53 -21.53 -11.77
CA GLU A 444 15.82 -22.98 -11.84
C GLU A 444 16.48 -23.50 -10.56
N ALA A 445 17.42 -22.72 -9.99
CA ALA A 445 18.05 -23.07 -8.72
C ALA A 445 17.03 -23.09 -7.57
N MET A 446 16.17 -22.08 -7.47
CA MET A 446 15.12 -22.00 -6.45
C MET A 446 14.18 -23.21 -6.51
N VAL A 447 13.72 -23.60 -7.70
CA VAL A 447 12.79 -24.73 -7.87
C VAL A 447 13.41 -26.06 -7.47
N LYS A 448 14.68 -26.29 -7.83
CA LYS A 448 15.42 -27.50 -7.42
C LYS A 448 15.56 -27.64 -5.90
N ILE A 449 15.71 -26.52 -5.20
CA ILE A 449 15.77 -26.48 -3.73
C ILE A 449 14.36 -26.67 -3.15
N LEU A 450 13.38 -25.92 -3.64
CA LEU A 450 11.99 -25.97 -3.18
C LEU A 450 11.40 -27.39 -3.27
N ALA A 451 11.67 -28.11 -4.35
CA ALA A 451 11.28 -29.52 -4.52
C ALA A 451 11.75 -30.41 -3.36
N LYS A 452 12.94 -30.15 -2.80
CA LYS A 452 13.50 -30.88 -1.65
C LYS A 452 12.90 -30.41 -0.33
N GLU A 453 12.69 -29.10 -0.17
CA GLU A 453 12.06 -28.51 1.02
C GLU A 453 10.61 -28.99 1.22
N LEU A 454 9.93 -29.33 0.13
CA LEU A 454 8.55 -29.84 0.14
C LEU A 454 8.44 -31.35 0.41
N LYS A 455 9.52 -32.01 0.87
CA LYS A 455 9.52 -33.44 1.22
C LYS A 455 8.33 -33.80 2.13
N GLY A 456 7.61 -34.86 1.77
CA GLY A 456 6.49 -35.39 2.55
C GLY A 456 5.16 -34.65 2.37
N SER A 457 5.12 -33.57 1.57
CA SER A 457 3.88 -32.83 1.28
C SER A 457 3.07 -33.38 0.10
N GLY A 458 3.68 -34.21 -0.75
CA GLY A 458 3.12 -34.64 -2.04
C GLY A 458 3.16 -33.56 -3.12
N ILE A 459 3.64 -32.34 -2.83
CA ILE A 459 3.74 -31.24 -3.79
C ILE A 459 5.00 -31.43 -4.66
N THR A 460 4.85 -31.29 -5.98
CA THR A 460 6.00 -31.23 -6.91
C THR A 460 6.28 -29.79 -7.34
N ALA A 461 7.56 -29.48 -7.57
CA ALA A 461 8.01 -28.20 -8.09
C ALA A 461 8.93 -28.43 -9.31
N ASN A 462 8.55 -27.89 -10.46
CA ASN A 462 9.29 -28.05 -11.72
C ASN A 462 9.37 -26.74 -12.50
N CYS A 463 10.36 -26.66 -13.38
CA CYS A 463 10.46 -25.62 -14.39
C CYS A 463 10.06 -26.17 -15.77
N VAL A 464 9.48 -25.30 -16.60
CA VAL A 464 9.41 -25.49 -18.05
C VAL A 464 10.30 -24.44 -18.68
N SER A 465 11.21 -24.85 -19.58
CA SER A 465 12.20 -24.02 -20.25
C SER A 465 11.88 -23.93 -21.74
N PRO A 466 11.13 -22.90 -22.18
CA PRO A 466 10.77 -22.73 -23.58
C PRO A 466 11.93 -22.20 -24.43
N GLY A 467 11.91 -22.59 -25.70
CA GLY A 467 12.71 -21.97 -26.76
C GLY A 467 12.07 -20.67 -27.28
N PRO A 468 12.45 -20.21 -28.48
CA PRO A 468 11.82 -19.08 -29.16
C PRO A 468 10.31 -19.33 -29.40
N VAL A 469 9.46 -18.59 -28.70
CA VAL A 469 7.99 -18.67 -28.82
C VAL A 469 7.44 -17.32 -29.26
N ALA A 470 6.56 -17.32 -30.27
CA ALA A 470 5.91 -16.15 -30.85
C ALA A 470 4.97 -15.47 -29.83
N THR A 471 5.55 -14.59 -29.03
CA THR A 471 4.88 -13.73 -28.04
C THR A 471 5.30 -12.29 -28.27
N GLU A 472 4.51 -11.33 -27.80
CA GLU A 472 4.88 -9.91 -27.87
C GLU A 472 6.26 -9.64 -27.27
N MET A 473 6.58 -10.26 -26.11
CA MET A 473 7.90 -10.19 -25.48
C MET A 473 9.02 -10.71 -26.39
N PHE A 474 8.78 -11.76 -27.18
CA PHE A 474 9.79 -12.29 -28.10
C PHE A 474 10.10 -11.32 -29.24
N PHE A 475 9.07 -10.71 -29.83
CA PHE A 475 9.25 -9.80 -30.96
C PHE A 475 9.83 -8.43 -30.55
N SER A 476 9.58 -8.00 -29.31
CA SER A 476 10.06 -6.72 -28.80
C SER A 476 11.58 -6.54 -28.97
N GLY A 477 11.96 -5.46 -29.66
CA GLY A 477 13.36 -5.09 -29.90
C GLY A 477 14.12 -5.94 -30.93
N LYS A 478 13.47 -6.90 -31.60
CA LYS A 478 14.12 -7.72 -32.66
C LYS A 478 13.76 -7.23 -34.05
N SER A 479 14.75 -7.20 -34.95
CA SER A 479 14.52 -6.97 -36.37
C SER A 479 13.86 -8.17 -37.05
N GLU A 480 13.15 -7.93 -38.15
CA GLU A 480 12.57 -9.01 -38.99
C GLU A 480 13.62 -10.01 -39.45
N GLU A 481 14.83 -9.54 -39.79
CA GLU A 481 15.96 -10.38 -40.17
C GLU A 481 16.40 -11.31 -39.05
N THR A 482 16.46 -10.81 -37.81
CA THR A 482 16.78 -11.61 -36.61
C THR A 482 15.73 -12.70 -36.40
N VAL A 483 14.45 -12.33 -36.54
CA VAL A 483 13.33 -13.28 -36.42
C VAL A 483 13.41 -14.36 -37.50
N ARG A 484 13.64 -13.98 -38.77
CA ARG A 484 13.79 -14.93 -39.87
C ARG A 484 14.97 -15.88 -39.64
N SER A 485 16.12 -15.38 -39.17
CA SER A 485 17.28 -16.23 -38.87
C SER A 485 16.98 -17.25 -37.77
N ILE A 486 16.20 -16.88 -36.75
CA ILE A 486 15.77 -17.81 -35.70
C ILE A 486 14.82 -18.88 -36.28
N ILE A 487 13.90 -18.49 -37.16
CA ILE A 487 12.99 -19.41 -37.86
C ILE A 487 13.75 -20.41 -38.74
N GLU A 488 14.75 -19.95 -39.50
CA GLU A 488 15.56 -20.81 -40.38
C GLU A 488 16.40 -21.83 -39.61
N ARG A 489 16.82 -21.50 -38.39
CA ARG A 489 17.54 -22.43 -37.49
C ARG A 489 16.62 -23.46 -36.83
N SER A 490 15.32 -23.18 -36.78
CA SER A 490 14.33 -24.11 -36.24
C SER A 490 14.12 -25.27 -37.22
N PRO A 491 14.31 -26.54 -36.82
CA PRO A 491 14.01 -27.68 -37.69
C PRO A 491 12.55 -27.74 -38.15
N PHE A 492 11.65 -27.03 -37.46
CA PHE A 492 10.24 -26.93 -37.81
C PHE A 492 9.93 -25.79 -38.79
N GLY A 493 10.94 -24.97 -39.15
CA GLY A 493 10.75 -23.81 -40.04
C GLY A 493 9.78 -22.76 -39.50
N ARG A 494 9.60 -22.71 -38.17
CA ARG A 494 8.73 -21.75 -37.47
C ARG A 494 9.23 -21.50 -36.04
N LEU A 495 8.74 -20.41 -35.45
CA LEU A 495 8.78 -20.20 -34.00
C LEU A 495 7.80 -21.15 -33.31
N GLY A 496 8.08 -21.46 -32.05
CA GLY A 496 7.08 -22.08 -31.18
C GLY A 496 5.88 -21.15 -30.98
N GLU A 497 4.75 -21.71 -30.65
CA GLU A 497 3.54 -21.01 -30.23
C GLU A 497 3.22 -21.37 -28.78
N THR A 498 2.38 -20.59 -28.10
CA THR A 498 1.96 -20.88 -26.73
C THR A 498 1.32 -22.27 -26.60
N ARG A 499 0.64 -22.74 -27.65
CA ARG A 499 0.08 -24.09 -27.75
C ARG A 499 1.11 -25.21 -27.79
N ASP A 500 2.38 -24.93 -28.11
CA ASP A 500 3.45 -25.93 -28.06
C ASP A 500 4.00 -26.09 -26.63
N ILE A 501 3.82 -25.08 -25.76
CA ILE A 501 4.31 -25.09 -24.37
C ILE A 501 3.21 -25.51 -23.39
N ALA A 502 1.97 -25.04 -23.59
CA ALA A 502 0.85 -25.28 -22.69
C ALA A 502 0.59 -26.77 -22.40
N PRO A 503 0.70 -27.72 -23.35
CA PRO A 503 0.52 -29.14 -23.07
C PRO A 503 1.55 -29.71 -22.08
N VAL A 504 2.80 -29.22 -22.11
CA VAL A 504 3.85 -29.65 -21.16
C VAL A 504 3.51 -29.17 -19.76
N VAL A 505 3.08 -27.91 -19.63
CA VAL A 505 2.58 -27.36 -18.35
C VAL A 505 1.36 -28.12 -17.86
N GLY A 506 0.40 -28.42 -18.74
CA GLY A 506 -0.81 -29.18 -18.42
C GLY A 506 -0.51 -30.61 -17.96
N PHE A 507 0.48 -31.27 -18.57
CA PHE A 507 0.93 -32.59 -18.14
C PHE A 507 1.55 -32.53 -16.73
N LEU A 508 2.46 -31.58 -16.46
CA LEU A 508 3.04 -31.39 -15.13
C LEU A 508 1.99 -31.01 -14.07
N ALA A 509 0.93 -30.32 -14.49
CA ALA A 509 -0.19 -29.93 -13.64
C ALA A 509 -1.12 -31.11 -13.29
N SER A 510 -1.03 -32.23 -14.02
CA SER A 510 -1.86 -33.43 -13.82
C SER A 510 -1.23 -34.44 -12.85
N ASP A 511 -1.98 -35.50 -12.55
CA ASP A 511 -1.48 -36.66 -11.80
C ASP A 511 -0.37 -37.41 -12.55
N GLY A 512 -0.38 -37.37 -13.89
CA GLY A 512 0.69 -37.96 -14.70
C GLY A 512 2.07 -37.31 -14.47
N GLY A 513 2.11 -36.09 -13.95
CA GLY A 513 3.32 -35.36 -13.62
C GLY A 513 3.88 -35.64 -12.21
N GLU A 514 3.22 -36.47 -11.40
CA GLU A 514 3.54 -36.65 -9.97
C GLU A 514 4.98 -37.14 -9.72
N TRP A 515 5.54 -37.97 -10.61
CA TRP A 515 6.91 -38.48 -10.45
C TRP A 515 8.01 -37.49 -10.90
N ILE A 516 7.62 -36.41 -11.58
CA ILE A 516 8.57 -35.40 -12.05
C ILE A 516 8.67 -34.32 -10.98
N ASN A 517 9.84 -34.19 -10.36
CA ASN A 517 10.06 -33.21 -9.30
C ASN A 517 11.48 -32.63 -9.34
N GLY A 518 11.61 -31.31 -9.14
CA GLY A 518 12.86 -30.57 -9.20
C GLY A 518 13.49 -30.51 -10.60
N GLN A 519 12.73 -30.78 -11.65
CA GLN A 519 13.25 -30.86 -13.02
C GLN A 519 13.10 -29.54 -13.79
N VAL A 520 13.96 -29.34 -14.78
CA VAL A 520 13.80 -28.31 -15.82
C VAL A 520 13.44 -29.04 -17.11
N ILE A 521 12.17 -28.96 -17.51
CA ILE A 521 11.67 -29.61 -18.71
C ILE A 521 11.85 -28.67 -19.89
N VAL A 522 12.74 -29.04 -20.81
CA VAL A 522 13.08 -28.22 -21.98
C VAL A 522 12.09 -28.48 -23.11
N ALA A 523 11.34 -27.44 -23.51
CA ALA A 523 10.36 -27.49 -24.59
C ALA A 523 10.69 -26.40 -25.62
N ASN A 524 11.69 -26.67 -26.47
CA ASN A 524 12.37 -25.61 -27.21
C ASN A 524 12.45 -25.79 -28.73
N GLY A 525 11.80 -26.82 -29.29
CA GLY A 525 11.80 -27.06 -30.73
C GLY A 525 13.20 -27.32 -31.32
N ALA A 526 14.10 -27.94 -30.54
CA ALA A 526 15.52 -28.16 -30.90
C ALA A 526 16.31 -26.86 -31.11
N PHE A 527 15.97 -25.81 -30.36
CA PHE A 527 16.74 -24.57 -30.33
C PHE A 527 18.15 -24.74 -29.76
N LEU A 528 18.31 -25.62 -28.77
CA LEU A 528 19.60 -26.02 -28.24
C LEU A 528 20.19 -27.14 -29.11
N LYS A 529 21.52 -27.15 -29.25
CA LYS A 529 22.25 -28.14 -30.07
C LYS A 529 22.25 -29.52 -29.44
#